data_AF-A0A2P6V310-F1
#
_entry.id   AF-A0A2P6V310-F1
#
_cell.length_a   1.000
_cell.length_b   1.000
_cell.length_c   1.000
_cell.angle_alpha   90.00
_cell.angle_beta   90.00
_cell.angle_gamma   90.00
#
_symmetry.space_group_name_H-M   'P 1'
#
loop_
_entity.id
_entity.type
_entity.pdbx_description
1 polymer ?
#
loop_
_entity_poly.entity_id
_entity_poly.type
_entity_poly.pdbx_seq_one_letter_code
_entity_poly.pdbx_strand_id
1 'polypeptide(L)'
;MQPHELRSAAPQEQGVAFVRERDNPHDPHAVSIRTLDDRSLGYVARDQTFHFTQDLCFGAVGSVGQQGEQGLWGFNVLVQPSLPPVEALALPASQAPHLALGLRLRGAAWERVKAAVVAAGGGRCSITGAPLAAPAEQWVFDDGAHVLRLAGFRLVAPEVSQVNGLLALEGRRAAEGATELLQLANAWSSDDVAAYLAGVRAVAARRGAAEWRLDLEWLRERGVDPPRELVPP
;
A
#
# COMPACT_ATOMS: atom_id res chain seq x y z
N MET A 1 -14.02 -13.32 -22.45
CA MET A 1 -12.58 -13.58 -22.63
C MET A 1 -12.42 -15.07 -22.93
N GLN A 2 -11.69 -15.44 -23.98
CA GLN A 2 -11.51 -16.85 -24.36
C GLN A 2 -10.53 -17.56 -23.37
N PRO A 3 -10.56 -18.90 -23.26
CA PRO A 3 -9.80 -19.64 -22.23
C PRO A 3 -8.27 -19.40 -22.26
N HIS A 4 -7.72 -19.25 -23.46
CA HIS A 4 -6.29 -19.01 -23.65
C HIS A 4 -5.91 -17.58 -23.25
N GLU A 5 -6.78 -16.59 -23.52
CA GLU A 5 -6.59 -15.19 -23.12
C GLU A 5 -6.57 -15.06 -21.59
N LEU A 6 -7.51 -15.71 -20.89
CA LEU A 6 -7.58 -15.71 -19.41
C LEU A 6 -6.36 -16.35 -18.76
N ARG A 7 -5.95 -17.53 -19.23
CA ARG A 7 -4.75 -18.22 -18.72
C ARG A 7 -3.45 -17.47 -19.02
N SER A 8 -3.41 -16.71 -20.11
CA SER A 8 -2.26 -15.87 -20.46
C SER A 8 -2.25 -14.55 -19.70
N ALA A 9 -3.42 -14.00 -19.37
CA ALA A 9 -3.56 -12.73 -18.69
C ALA A 9 -3.40 -12.84 -17.16
N ALA A 10 -3.78 -13.99 -16.59
CA ALA A 10 -3.77 -14.25 -15.16
C ALA A 10 -3.39 -15.72 -14.83
N PRO A 11 -2.14 -16.19 -15.08
CA PRO A 11 -1.68 -17.49 -14.58
C PRO A 11 -1.92 -17.71 -13.08
N GLN A 12 -2.03 -18.97 -12.69
CA GLN A 12 -2.08 -19.36 -11.29
C GLN A 12 -0.83 -18.83 -10.55
N GLU A 13 -1.02 -18.40 -9.31
CA GLU A 13 -0.01 -17.79 -8.43
C GLU A 13 0.44 -16.38 -8.84
N GLN A 14 -0.13 -15.80 -9.91
CA GLN A 14 0.18 -14.41 -10.26
C GLN A 14 -0.36 -13.43 -9.21
N GLY A 15 0.48 -12.47 -8.83
CA GLY A 15 0.09 -11.36 -7.98
C GLY A 15 -0.92 -10.42 -8.66
N VAL A 16 -1.89 -9.96 -7.88
CA VAL A 16 -2.95 -9.05 -8.33
C VAL A 16 -3.17 -7.92 -7.33
N ALA A 17 -3.64 -6.79 -7.83
CA ALA A 17 -4.06 -5.62 -7.07
C ALA A 17 -5.57 -5.45 -7.15
N PHE A 18 -6.17 -5.05 -6.04
CA PHE A 18 -7.58 -4.65 -5.93
C PHE A 18 -7.61 -3.17 -5.62
N VAL A 19 -8.19 -2.37 -6.50
CA VAL A 19 -8.19 -0.91 -6.38
C VAL A 19 -9.61 -0.40 -6.31
N ARG A 20 -9.94 0.35 -5.27
CA ARG A 20 -11.24 1.01 -5.14
C ARG A 20 -11.31 2.22 -6.07
N GLU A 21 -12.33 2.25 -6.92
CA GLU A 21 -12.59 3.34 -7.86
C GLU A 21 -13.72 4.23 -7.34
N ARG A 22 -13.41 5.16 -6.44
CA ARG A 22 -14.41 6.04 -5.81
C ARG A 22 -15.15 6.92 -6.82
N ASP A 23 -14.48 7.25 -7.92
CA ASP A 23 -15.01 8.09 -9.01
C ASP A 23 -15.63 7.27 -10.15
N ASN A 24 -15.86 5.96 -9.96
CA ASN A 24 -16.47 5.13 -10.98
C ASN A 24 -17.91 5.60 -11.27
N PRO A 25 -18.27 5.86 -12.54
CA PRO A 25 -19.55 6.48 -12.90
C PRO A 25 -20.76 5.56 -12.70
N HIS A 26 -20.54 4.25 -12.50
CA HIS A 26 -21.60 3.25 -12.39
C HIS A 26 -21.77 2.70 -10.97
N ASP A 27 -20.69 2.67 -10.18
CA ASP A 27 -20.68 2.14 -8.82
C ASP A 27 -19.60 2.80 -7.97
N PRO A 28 -19.94 3.68 -6.99
CA PRO A 28 -18.94 4.31 -6.12
C PRO A 28 -18.22 3.32 -5.18
N HIS A 29 -18.68 2.06 -5.14
CA HIS A 29 -18.04 0.97 -4.40
C HIS A 29 -17.30 -0.01 -5.31
N ALA A 30 -17.14 0.31 -6.61
CA ALA A 30 -16.40 -0.51 -7.55
C ALA A 30 -14.98 -0.81 -7.04
N VAL A 31 -14.61 -2.08 -7.12
CA VAL A 31 -13.25 -2.56 -6.86
C VAL A 31 -12.76 -3.26 -8.11
N SER A 32 -11.80 -2.63 -8.80
CA SER A 32 -11.17 -3.22 -9.98
C SER A 32 -10.12 -4.24 -9.56
N ILE A 33 -10.03 -5.33 -10.33
CA ILE A 33 -9.00 -6.36 -10.19
C ILE A 33 -8.00 -6.13 -11.32
N ARG A 34 -6.73 -5.99 -10.97
CA ARG A 34 -5.66 -5.64 -11.91
C ARG A 34 -4.44 -6.52 -11.69
N THR A 35 -3.66 -6.76 -12.72
CA THR A 35 -2.31 -7.29 -12.56
C THR A 35 -1.40 -6.24 -11.90
N LEU A 36 -0.23 -6.66 -11.39
CA LEU A 36 0.73 -5.72 -10.77
C LEU A 36 1.34 -4.70 -11.75
N ASP A 37 1.26 -4.97 -13.06
CA ASP A 37 1.58 -4.03 -14.14
C ASP A 37 0.36 -3.25 -14.66
N ASP A 38 -0.69 -3.13 -13.84
CA ASP A 38 -1.85 -2.25 -14.03
C ASP A 38 -2.83 -2.66 -15.14
N ARG A 39 -2.71 -3.87 -15.70
CA ARG A 39 -3.67 -4.40 -16.69
C ARG A 39 -4.96 -4.84 -15.99
N SER A 40 -6.11 -4.41 -16.50
CA SER A 40 -7.41 -4.77 -15.94
C SER A 40 -7.72 -6.25 -16.20
N LEU A 41 -8.14 -6.96 -15.14
CA LEU A 41 -8.64 -8.34 -15.19
C LEU A 41 -10.16 -8.40 -15.01
N GLY A 42 -10.77 -7.34 -14.49
CA GLY A 42 -12.22 -7.25 -14.25
C GLY A 42 -12.54 -6.47 -12.98
N TYR A 43 -13.69 -6.80 -12.38
CA TYR A 43 -14.18 -6.17 -11.16
C TYR A 43 -14.62 -7.24 -10.16
N VAL A 44 -14.50 -6.92 -8.87
CA VAL A 44 -15.13 -7.70 -7.80
C VAL A 44 -16.65 -7.60 -7.98
N ALA A 45 -17.34 -8.71 -7.76
CA ALA A 45 -18.81 -8.73 -7.81
C ALA A 45 -19.39 -7.72 -6.79
N ARG A 46 -20.41 -6.96 -7.21
CA ARG A 46 -20.99 -5.86 -6.42
C ARG A 46 -21.45 -6.30 -5.03
N ASP A 47 -21.94 -7.52 -4.90
CA ASP A 47 -22.37 -8.12 -3.62
C ASP A 47 -21.21 -8.51 -2.71
N GLN A 48 -19.95 -8.39 -3.14
CA GLN A 48 -18.75 -8.69 -2.35
C GLN A 48 -17.87 -7.47 -2.08
N THR A 49 -18.13 -6.33 -2.73
CA THR A 49 -17.30 -5.10 -2.57
C THR A 49 -17.29 -4.57 -1.13
N PHE A 50 -18.31 -4.89 -0.33
CA PHE A 50 -18.39 -4.52 1.08
C PHE A 50 -17.28 -5.16 1.95
N HIS A 51 -16.67 -6.25 1.51
CA HIS A 51 -15.53 -6.86 2.22
C HIS A 51 -14.24 -6.02 2.12
N PHE A 52 -14.15 -5.17 1.09
CA PHE A 52 -12.99 -4.31 0.86
C PHE A 52 -13.13 -3.04 1.69
N THR A 53 -12.35 -2.92 2.76
CA THR A 53 -12.34 -1.71 3.60
C THR A 53 -11.18 -0.78 3.28
N GLN A 54 -10.19 -1.27 2.54
CA GLN A 54 -9.06 -0.50 2.05
C GLN A 54 -9.28 -0.02 0.61
N ASP A 55 -8.61 1.07 0.23
CA ASP A 55 -8.61 1.55 -1.15
C ASP A 55 -7.69 0.73 -2.07
N LEU A 56 -6.71 0.04 -1.48
CA LEU A 56 -5.78 -0.85 -2.16
C LEU A 56 -5.64 -2.13 -1.35
N CYS A 57 -5.74 -3.28 -2.00
CA CYS A 57 -5.36 -4.58 -1.45
C CYS A 57 -4.52 -5.35 -2.46
N PHE A 58 -3.67 -6.25 -1.96
CA PHE A 58 -2.95 -7.20 -2.79
C PHE A 58 -3.42 -8.62 -2.52
N GLY A 59 -3.25 -9.46 -3.53
CA GLY A 59 -3.54 -10.88 -3.45
C GLY A 59 -2.83 -11.64 -4.55
N ALA A 60 -3.24 -12.89 -4.72
CA ALA A 60 -2.73 -13.77 -5.77
C ALA A 60 -3.85 -14.61 -6.38
N VAL A 61 -3.68 -14.98 -7.64
CA VAL A 61 -4.60 -15.89 -8.35
C VAL A 61 -4.43 -17.30 -7.77
N GLY A 62 -5.42 -17.79 -7.04
CA GLY A 62 -5.40 -19.13 -6.46
C GLY A 62 -5.72 -20.24 -7.48
N SER A 63 -6.59 -19.98 -8.46
CA SER A 63 -6.90 -20.92 -9.54
C SER A 63 -7.55 -20.24 -10.75
N VAL A 64 -7.43 -20.86 -11.92
CA VAL A 64 -8.06 -20.42 -13.18
C VAL A 64 -8.81 -21.59 -13.77
N GLY A 65 -10.09 -21.41 -14.09
CA GLY A 65 -10.91 -22.51 -14.59
C GLY A 65 -12.33 -22.10 -14.94
N GLN A 66 -13.12 -23.09 -15.35
CA GLN A 66 -14.55 -22.93 -15.53
C GLN A 66 -15.25 -22.86 -14.18
N GLN A 67 -16.20 -21.93 -14.07
CA GLN A 67 -16.94 -21.60 -12.87
C GLN A 67 -18.45 -21.71 -13.14
N GLY A 68 -19.17 -22.22 -12.14
CA GLY A 68 -20.62 -22.38 -12.17
C GLY A 68 -21.12 -23.45 -13.15
N GLU A 69 -22.43 -23.69 -13.14
CA GLU A 69 -23.10 -24.68 -14.00
C GLU A 69 -23.00 -24.33 -15.50
N GLN A 70 -22.81 -23.04 -15.82
CA GLN A 70 -22.70 -22.53 -17.19
C GLN A 70 -21.29 -22.65 -17.79
N GLY A 71 -20.29 -23.09 -17.01
CA GLY A 71 -18.93 -23.34 -17.50
C GLY A 71 -18.17 -22.09 -17.95
N LEU A 72 -18.49 -20.91 -17.38
CA LEU A 72 -17.83 -19.65 -17.71
C LEU A 72 -16.40 -19.66 -17.18
N TRP A 73 -15.44 -19.23 -17.97
CA TRP A 73 -14.05 -19.15 -17.53
C TRP A 73 -13.84 -17.95 -16.60
N GLY A 74 -13.17 -18.18 -15.48
CA GLY A 74 -12.81 -17.17 -14.51
C GLY A 74 -11.62 -17.59 -13.66
N PHE A 75 -11.37 -16.84 -12.58
CA PHE A 75 -10.28 -17.10 -11.65
C PHE A 75 -10.74 -16.86 -10.21
N ASN A 76 -10.17 -17.63 -9.29
CA ASN A 76 -10.31 -17.39 -7.85
C ASN A 76 -9.07 -16.65 -7.35
N VAL A 77 -9.27 -15.73 -6.42
CA VAL A 77 -8.22 -14.91 -5.84
C VAL A 77 -8.15 -15.10 -4.33
N LEU A 78 -6.94 -15.12 -3.80
CA LEU A 78 -6.68 -15.09 -2.37
C LEU A 78 -6.32 -13.65 -2.00
N VAL A 79 -7.09 -13.02 -1.11
CA VAL A 79 -6.93 -11.61 -0.73
C VAL A 79 -7.37 -11.40 0.72
N GLN A 80 -6.75 -10.43 1.40
CA GLN A 80 -7.14 -9.98 2.74
C GLN A 80 -7.72 -8.56 2.67
N PRO A 81 -9.00 -8.40 2.29
CA PRO A 81 -9.56 -7.12 1.85
C PRO A 81 -9.79 -6.11 2.99
N SER A 82 -9.70 -6.57 4.24
CA SER A 82 -9.85 -5.76 5.44
C SER A 82 -8.53 -5.23 6.01
N LEU A 83 -7.39 -5.78 5.58
CA LEU A 83 -6.08 -5.42 6.09
C LEU A 83 -5.37 -4.46 5.13
N PRO A 84 -4.65 -3.45 5.65
CA PRO A 84 -3.84 -2.59 4.79
C PRO A 84 -2.77 -3.41 4.05
N PRO A 85 -2.41 -3.01 2.82
CA PRO A 85 -1.41 -3.74 2.04
C PRO A 85 -0.02 -3.59 2.65
N VAL A 86 0.78 -4.65 2.53
CA VAL A 86 2.24 -4.57 2.69
C VAL A 86 2.81 -4.11 1.36
N GLU A 87 3.28 -2.87 1.30
CA GLU A 87 3.63 -2.20 0.04
C GLU A 87 4.92 -1.36 0.17
N ALA A 88 5.63 -1.17 -0.94
CA ALA A 88 6.72 -0.21 -1.04
C ALA A 88 6.19 1.17 -1.45
N LEU A 89 6.61 2.23 -0.75
CA LEU A 89 6.15 3.59 -1.06
C LEU A 89 6.95 4.17 -2.22
N ALA A 90 6.26 4.53 -3.30
CA ALA A 90 6.84 5.26 -4.43
C ALA A 90 7.02 6.75 -4.10
N LEU A 91 7.83 7.09 -3.10
CA LEU A 91 8.10 8.49 -2.74
C LEU A 91 8.90 9.21 -3.83
N PRO A 92 8.59 10.50 -4.12
CA PRO A 92 9.53 11.35 -4.84
C PRO A 92 10.86 11.41 -4.10
N ALA A 93 11.99 11.43 -4.82
CA ALA A 93 13.32 11.44 -4.21
C ALA A 93 13.53 12.64 -3.25
N SER A 94 12.95 13.80 -3.58
CA SER A 94 12.95 15.00 -2.73
C SER A 94 12.22 14.81 -1.41
N GLN A 95 11.28 13.85 -1.35
CA GLN A 95 10.46 13.59 -0.17
C GLN A 95 10.97 12.39 0.66
N ALA A 96 11.90 11.60 0.14
CA ALA A 96 12.46 10.44 0.84
C ALA A 96 13.04 10.76 2.24
N PRO A 97 13.70 11.91 2.48
CA PRO A 97 14.15 12.30 3.83
C PRO A 97 13.01 12.53 4.84
N HIS A 98 11.76 12.56 4.38
CA HIS A 98 10.61 12.69 5.27
C HIS A 98 10.05 11.38 5.79
N LEU A 99 10.54 10.24 5.27
CA LEU A 99 10.38 8.95 5.91
C LEU A 99 10.83 9.04 7.37
N ALA A 100 10.02 8.50 8.29
CA ALA A 100 10.26 8.56 9.73
C ALA A 100 10.20 9.98 10.35
N LEU A 101 9.29 10.83 9.88
CA LEU A 101 8.87 12.07 10.55
C LEU A 101 8.67 11.91 12.06
N GLY A 102 8.01 10.84 12.52
CA GLY A 102 7.74 10.54 13.92
C GLY A 102 8.99 10.43 14.80
N LEU A 103 10.14 10.07 14.21
CA LEU A 103 11.44 10.07 14.91
C LEU A 103 11.99 11.47 15.16
N ARG A 104 11.43 12.51 14.52
CA ARG A 104 11.80 13.93 14.70
C ARG A 104 10.78 14.72 15.53
N LEU A 105 9.56 14.22 15.64
CA LEU A 105 8.51 14.85 16.46
C LEU A 105 8.83 14.73 17.95
N ARG A 106 8.57 15.79 18.71
CA ARG A 106 8.86 15.90 20.15
C ARG A 106 7.72 16.61 20.87
N GLY A 107 7.75 16.57 22.21
CA GLY A 107 6.85 17.34 23.06
C GLY A 107 5.58 16.61 23.49
N ALA A 108 4.89 17.18 24.47
CA ALA A 108 3.76 16.53 25.13
C ALA A 108 2.59 16.20 24.19
N ALA A 109 2.36 17.03 23.17
CA ALA A 109 1.32 16.75 22.17
C ALA A 109 1.64 15.50 21.35
N TRP A 110 2.91 15.34 20.93
CA TRP A 110 3.35 14.14 20.22
C TRP A 110 3.29 12.89 21.11
N GLU A 111 3.68 12.99 22.38
CA GLU A 111 3.54 11.86 23.32
C GLU A 111 2.09 11.40 23.47
N ARG A 112 1.12 12.32 23.49
CA ARG A 112 -0.31 11.97 23.50
C ARG A 112 -0.74 11.24 22.23
N VAL A 113 -0.29 11.71 21.06
CA VAL A 113 -0.58 11.04 19.78
C VAL A 113 0.01 9.64 19.77
N LYS A 114 1.29 9.47 20.15
CA LYS A 114 1.92 8.15 20.24
C LYS A 114 1.17 7.22 21.18
N ALA A 115 0.81 7.70 22.38
CA ALA A 115 0.07 6.90 23.35
C ALA A 115 -1.30 6.46 22.80
N ALA A 116 -2.02 7.35 22.11
CA ALA A 116 -3.29 7.02 21.48
C ALA A 116 -3.14 5.96 20.37
N VAL A 117 -2.12 6.09 19.51
CA VAL A 117 -1.81 5.11 18.45
C VAL A 117 -1.45 3.75 19.05
N VAL A 118 -0.61 3.74 20.10
CA VAL A 118 -0.22 2.50 20.80
C VAL A 118 -1.42 1.82 21.45
N ALA A 119 -2.28 2.58 22.13
CA ALA A 119 -3.48 2.07 22.77
C ALA A 119 -4.47 1.49 21.75
N ALA A 120 -4.71 2.20 20.64
CA ALA A 120 -5.61 1.74 19.58
C ALA A 120 -5.13 0.44 18.92
N GLY A 121 -3.82 0.25 18.75
CA GLY A 121 -3.24 -0.94 18.15
C GLY A 121 -2.90 -2.07 19.14
N GLY A 122 -3.17 -1.90 20.44
CA GLY A 122 -2.84 -2.91 21.46
C GLY A 122 -1.36 -3.31 21.50
N GLY A 123 -0.46 -2.41 21.10
CA GLY A 123 0.99 -2.68 21.01
C GLY A 123 1.41 -3.66 19.90
N ARG A 124 0.53 -3.97 18.94
CA ARG A 124 0.79 -4.92 17.85
C ARG A 124 0.71 -4.24 16.48
N CYS A 125 1.40 -4.83 15.51
CA CYS A 125 1.34 -4.37 14.13
C CYS A 125 -0.07 -4.53 13.58
N SER A 126 -0.61 -3.46 13.01
CA SER A 126 -1.95 -3.41 12.40
C SER A 126 -2.10 -4.26 11.13
N ILE A 127 -0.99 -4.76 10.58
CA ILE A 127 -0.98 -5.55 9.34
C ILE A 127 -0.66 -7.02 9.64
N THR A 128 0.48 -7.29 10.28
CA THR A 128 0.95 -8.67 10.53
C THR A 128 0.58 -9.21 11.92
N GLY A 129 0.10 -8.35 12.82
CA GLY A 129 -0.12 -8.70 14.22
C GLY A 129 1.15 -8.87 15.05
N ALA A 130 2.36 -8.69 14.47
CA ALA A 130 3.63 -8.85 15.17
C ALA A 130 3.76 -7.90 16.39
N PRO A 131 4.43 -8.33 17.47
CA PRO A 131 4.68 -7.50 18.65
C PRO A 131 5.73 -6.41 18.35
N LEU A 132 5.99 -5.53 19.34
CA LEU A 132 7.03 -4.48 19.25
C LEU A 132 6.80 -3.49 18.10
N ALA A 133 5.55 -3.27 17.74
CA ALA A 133 5.20 -2.30 16.72
C ALA A 133 5.36 -0.87 17.24
N ALA A 134 5.83 0.02 16.35
CA ALA A 134 5.98 1.44 16.62
C ALA A 134 5.01 2.26 15.75
N PRO A 135 4.63 3.48 16.18
CA PRO A 135 3.91 4.39 15.32
C PRO A 135 4.71 4.70 14.05
N ALA A 136 4.14 4.39 12.90
CA ALA A 136 4.66 4.74 11.57
C ALA A 136 3.65 5.61 10.83
N GLU A 137 4.15 6.50 9.98
CA GLU A 137 3.33 7.44 9.22
C GLU A 137 2.42 6.72 8.21
N GLN A 138 1.22 7.27 8.04
CA GLN A 138 0.32 6.92 6.94
C GLN A 138 0.32 8.08 5.95
N TRP A 139 0.86 7.84 4.75
CA TRP A 139 0.98 8.83 3.70
C TRP A 139 -0.09 8.63 2.63
N VAL A 140 -0.64 9.73 2.12
CA VAL A 140 -1.55 9.75 0.98
C VAL A 140 -0.94 10.63 -0.10
N PHE A 141 -0.91 10.12 -1.33
CA PHE A 141 -0.41 10.83 -2.49
C PHE A 141 -1.57 11.45 -3.25
N ASP A 142 -1.50 12.76 -3.48
CA ASP A 142 -2.30 13.47 -4.47
C ASP A 142 -1.37 13.78 -5.65
N ASP A 143 -1.29 12.85 -6.60
CA ASP A 143 -0.46 12.99 -7.80
C ASP A 143 -0.92 14.16 -8.69
N GLY A 144 -2.20 14.55 -8.65
CA GLY A 144 -2.71 15.67 -9.44
C GLY A 144 -2.28 17.03 -8.89
N ALA A 145 -2.32 17.19 -7.56
CA ALA A 145 -1.90 18.41 -6.87
C ALA A 145 -0.42 18.42 -6.47
N HIS A 146 0.30 17.33 -6.72
CA HIS A 146 1.65 17.04 -6.22
C HIS A 146 1.79 17.28 -4.71
N VAL A 147 0.85 16.72 -3.93
CA VAL A 147 0.83 16.82 -2.46
C VAL A 147 1.03 15.46 -1.83
N LEU A 148 1.99 15.37 -0.91
CA LEU A 148 2.17 14.25 -0.01
C LEU A 148 1.57 14.61 1.35
N ARG A 149 0.41 14.03 1.67
CA ARG A 149 -0.36 14.32 2.89
C ARG A 149 -0.11 13.28 3.96
N LEU A 150 0.15 13.73 5.19
CA LEU A 150 0.11 12.88 6.37
C LEU A 150 -1.34 12.63 6.76
N ALA A 151 -1.82 11.40 6.58
CA ALA A 151 -3.17 10.99 6.98
C ALA A 151 -3.24 10.52 8.45
N GLY A 152 -2.10 10.22 9.06
CA GLY A 152 -2.00 9.88 10.47
C GLY A 152 -0.86 8.91 10.77
N PHE A 153 -1.05 8.13 11.83
CA PHE A 153 -0.08 7.13 12.28
C PHE A 153 -0.80 5.83 12.62
N ARG A 154 -0.15 4.71 12.32
CA ARG A 154 -0.59 3.36 12.71
C ARG A 154 0.56 2.58 13.33
N LEU A 155 0.27 1.56 14.12
CA LEU A 155 1.31 0.64 14.60
C LEU A 155 1.77 -0.29 13.48
N VAL A 156 3.08 -0.28 13.23
CA VAL A 156 3.74 -1.09 12.21
C VAL A 156 4.97 -1.76 12.81
N ALA A 157 5.18 -3.03 12.49
CA ALA A 157 6.39 -3.75 12.88
C ALA A 157 7.60 -3.21 12.09
N PRO A 158 8.82 -3.24 12.66
CA PRO A 158 10.02 -2.73 11.99
C PRO A 158 10.22 -3.30 10.58
N GLU A 159 9.93 -4.59 10.37
CA GLU A 159 10.07 -5.27 9.09
C GLU A 159 9.10 -4.73 8.04
N VAL A 160 7.84 -4.49 8.42
CA VAL A 160 6.84 -3.86 7.53
C VAL A 160 7.24 -2.42 7.20
N SER A 161 7.80 -1.68 8.18
CA SER A 161 8.34 -0.34 7.93
C SER A 161 9.52 -0.36 6.95
N GLN A 162 10.34 -1.42 6.94
CA GLN A 162 11.40 -1.59 5.95
C GLN A 162 10.83 -1.85 4.56
N VAL A 163 9.72 -2.59 4.44
CA VAL A 163 9.03 -2.76 3.15
C VAL A 163 8.55 -1.41 2.61
N ASN A 164 7.95 -0.56 3.44
CA ASN A 164 7.53 0.77 3.00
C ASN A 164 8.69 1.62 2.48
N GLY A 165 9.89 1.47 3.06
CA GLY A 165 11.12 2.14 2.63
C GLY A 165 11.98 1.38 1.63
N LEU A 166 11.48 0.30 1.01
CA LEU A 166 12.30 -0.67 0.28
C LEU A 166 13.18 -0.06 -0.83
N LEU A 167 12.64 0.91 -1.58
CA LEU A 167 13.40 1.64 -2.62
C LEU A 167 14.66 2.32 -2.07
N ALA A 168 14.60 2.88 -0.85
CA ALA A 168 15.74 3.54 -0.21
C ALA A 168 16.74 2.54 0.39
N LEU A 169 16.34 1.27 0.53
CA LEU A 169 17.16 0.18 1.04
C LEU A 169 17.88 -0.60 -0.07
N GLU A 170 17.60 -0.34 -1.35
CA GLU A 170 18.22 -1.05 -2.48
C GLU A 170 19.76 -1.13 -2.35
N GLY A 171 20.31 -2.31 -2.61
CA GLY A 171 21.74 -2.59 -2.46
C GLY A 171 22.22 -2.78 -1.01
N ARG A 172 21.33 -2.68 -0.01
CA ARG A 172 21.64 -2.97 1.41
C ARG A 172 21.09 -4.32 1.81
N ARG A 173 21.75 -4.99 2.77
CA ARG A 173 21.28 -6.26 3.36
C ARG A 173 19.84 -6.20 3.89
N ALA A 174 19.40 -5.04 4.38
CA ALA A 174 18.05 -4.86 4.88
C ALA A 174 16.96 -5.00 3.79
N ALA A 175 17.30 -4.78 2.51
CA ALA A 175 16.34 -4.95 1.42
C ALA A 175 15.95 -6.41 1.19
N GLU A 176 16.84 -7.38 1.46
CA GLU A 176 16.57 -8.80 1.26
C GLU A 176 15.39 -9.26 2.13
N GLY A 177 15.46 -9.03 3.44
CA GLY A 177 14.39 -9.40 4.37
C GLY A 177 13.07 -8.67 4.12
N ALA A 178 13.13 -7.40 3.71
CA ALA A 178 11.94 -6.64 3.33
C ALA A 178 11.31 -7.16 2.02
N THR A 179 12.13 -7.59 1.06
CA THR A 179 11.66 -8.22 -0.19
C THR A 179 10.99 -9.57 0.10
N GLU A 180 11.58 -10.38 0.97
CA GLU A 180 11.00 -11.66 1.40
C GLU A 180 9.66 -11.46 2.12
N LEU A 181 9.56 -10.47 3.03
CA LEU A 181 8.31 -10.14 3.69
C LEU A 181 7.24 -9.67 2.70
N LEU A 182 7.61 -8.84 1.71
CA LEU A 182 6.70 -8.40 0.66
C LEU A 182 6.16 -9.58 -0.15
N GLN A 183 7.00 -10.57 -0.42
CA GLN A 183 6.61 -11.81 -1.10
C GLN A 183 5.61 -12.62 -0.25
N LEU A 184 5.96 -12.90 1.01
CA LEU A 184 5.17 -13.74 1.90
C LEU A 184 3.83 -13.12 2.26
N ALA A 185 3.82 -11.82 2.58
CA ALA A 185 2.61 -11.13 3.03
C ALA A 185 1.54 -11.02 1.94
N ASN A 186 1.95 -10.98 0.66
CA ASN A 186 1.05 -10.84 -0.48
C ASN A 186 0.84 -12.14 -1.26
N ALA A 187 1.44 -13.26 -0.83
CA ALA A 187 1.45 -14.54 -1.54
C ALA A 187 1.96 -14.44 -2.99
N TRP A 188 3.04 -13.66 -3.18
CA TRP A 188 3.63 -13.39 -4.48
C TRP A 188 4.77 -14.35 -4.81
N SER A 189 5.07 -14.50 -6.10
CA SER A 189 6.32 -15.08 -6.56
C SER A 189 7.46 -14.06 -6.56
N SER A 190 8.70 -14.50 -6.77
CA SER A 190 9.83 -13.58 -6.98
C SER A 190 9.63 -12.68 -8.20
N ASP A 191 9.00 -13.20 -9.25
CA ASP A 191 8.76 -12.49 -10.50
C ASP A 191 7.70 -11.41 -10.31
N ASP A 192 6.65 -11.69 -9.53
CA ASP A 192 5.63 -10.71 -9.15
C ASP A 192 6.25 -9.56 -8.35
N VAL A 193 7.12 -9.87 -7.38
CA VAL A 193 7.82 -8.84 -6.60
C VAL A 193 8.71 -7.99 -7.51
N ALA A 194 9.45 -8.61 -8.45
CA ALA A 194 10.27 -7.87 -9.40
C ALA A 194 9.45 -6.94 -10.30
N ALA A 195 8.31 -7.42 -10.82
CA ALA A 195 7.39 -6.65 -11.64
C ALA A 195 6.76 -5.49 -10.85
N TYR A 196 6.28 -5.76 -9.64
CA TYR A 196 5.76 -4.74 -8.73
C TYR A 196 6.79 -3.65 -8.45
N LEU A 197 8.01 -4.01 -8.05
CA LEU A 197 9.04 -3.02 -7.74
C LEU A 197 9.48 -2.23 -8.98
N ALA A 198 9.45 -2.82 -10.18
CA ALA A 198 9.65 -2.07 -11.42
C ALA A 198 8.55 -1.00 -11.62
N GLY A 199 7.29 -1.35 -11.35
CA GLY A 199 6.17 -0.40 -11.35
C GLY A 199 6.34 0.72 -10.30
N VAL A 200 6.65 0.36 -9.06
CA VAL A 200 6.89 1.32 -7.97
C VAL A 200 8.06 2.27 -8.32
N ARG A 201 9.15 1.77 -8.91
CA ARG A 201 10.26 2.61 -9.42
C ARG A 201 9.81 3.56 -10.52
N ALA A 202 9.02 3.10 -11.48
CA ALA A 202 8.49 3.95 -12.54
C ALA A 202 7.60 5.07 -12.00
N VAL A 203 6.75 4.77 -11.01
CA VAL A 203 5.93 5.78 -10.31
C VAL A 203 6.83 6.77 -9.55
N ALA A 204 7.81 6.28 -8.79
CA ALA A 204 8.73 7.14 -8.04
C ALA A 204 9.53 8.07 -8.97
N ALA A 205 9.99 7.57 -10.12
CA ALA A 205 10.69 8.35 -11.14
C ALA A 205 9.79 9.45 -11.73
N ARG A 206 8.53 9.11 -12.07
CA ARG A 206 7.55 10.11 -12.56
C ARG A 206 7.30 11.19 -11.51
N ARG A 207 7.11 10.80 -10.25
CA ARG A 207 6.91 11.73 -9.14
C ARG A 207 8.13 12.62 -8.90
N GLY A 208 9.33 12.07 -9.07
CA GLY A 208 10.60 12.81 -8.97
C GLY A 208 10.81 13.87 -10.04
N ALA A 209 10.02 13.87 -11.12
CA ALA A 209 10.06 14.89 -12.17
C ALA A 209 9.27 16.17 -11.83
N ALA A 210 8.53 16.17 -10.70
CA ALA A 210 7.73 17.30 -10.24
C ALA A 210 8.18 17.78 -8.85
N GLU A 211 7.86 19.03 -8.53
CA GLU A 211 7.99 19.53 -7.15
C GLU A 211 6.79 19.10 -6.32
N TRP A 212 7.06 18.48 -5.18
CA TRP A 212 6.05 17.99 -4.25
C TRP A 212 6.00 18.85 -2.99
N ARG A 213 4.80 19.07 -2.48
CA ARG A 213 4.56 19.75 -1.21
C ARG A 213 4.16 18.76 -0.14
N LEU A 214 4.60 19.01 1.09
CA LEU A 214 4.13 18.29 2.26
C LEU A 214 2.88 18.97 2.82
N ASP A 215 1.85 18.16 3.06
CA ASP A 215 0.69 18.54 3.85
C ASP A 215 0.76 17.84 5.21
N LEU A 216 1.04 18.65 6.24
CA LEU A 216 1.17 18.23 7.65
C LEU A 216 0.04 18.79 8.52
N GLU A 217 -1.09 19.19 7.93
CA GLU A 217 -2.23 19.75 8.66
C GLU A 217 -2.71 18.83 9.79
N TRP A 218 -2.69 17.52 9.56
CA TRP A 218 -3.05 16.50 10.56
C TRP A 218 -2.29 16.64 11.89
N LEU A 219 -1.01 17.03 11.85
CA LEU A 219 -0.21 17.29 13.07
C LEU A 219 -0.70 18.56 13.78
N ARG A 220 -0.93 19.62 13.02
CA ARG A 220 -1.36 20.93 13.54
C ARG A 220 -2.72 20.83 14.25
N GLU A 221 -3.67 20.11 13.67
CA GLU A 221 -4.97 19.81 14.27
C GLU A 221 -4.86 19.12 15.64
N ARG A 222 -3.77 18.39 15.88
CA ARG A 222 -3.48 17.68 17.14
C ARG A 222 -2.54 18.46 18.06
N GLY A 223 -2.24 19.71 17.72
CA GLY A 223 -1.33 20.58 18.47
C GLY A 223 0.12 20.08 18.46
N VAL A 224 0.51 19.28 17.46
CA VAL A 224 1.89 18.85 17.26
C VAL A 224 2.56 19.80 16.27
N ASP A 225 3.61 20.48 16.72
CA ASP A 225 4.37 21.38 15.86
C ASP A 225 5.21 20.55 14.86
N PRO A 226 5.03 20.75 13.55
CA PRO A 226 5.90 20.13 12.57
C PRO A 226 7.32 20.69 12.67
N PRO A 227 8.36 19.89 12.36
CA PRO A 227 9.74 20.39 12.33
C PRO A 227 9.87 21.56 11.38
N ARG A 228 10.57 22.63 11.81
CA ARG A 228 10.61 23.92 11.10
C ARG A 228 11.19 23.79 9.70
N GLU A 229 12.15 22.90 9.52
CA GLU A 229 12.80 22.61 8.24
C GLU A 229 11.87 21.96 7.20
N LEU A 230 10.69 21.48 7.61
CA LEU A 230 9.72 20.82 6.74
C LEU A 230 8.57 21.73 6.32
N VAL A 231 8.48 22.91 6.94
CA VAL A 231 7.50 23.92 6.59
C VAL A 231 8.20 24.92 5.67
N PRO A 232 7.77 25.06 4.40
CA PRO A 232 8.30 26.13 3.56
C PRO A 232 8.06 27.50 4.25
N PRO A 233 8.96 28.49 4.04
CA PRO A 233 8.86 29.80 4.67
C PRO A 233 7.55 30.52 4.40
#